data_AF-A0A8T3R3V2-F1
#
_entry.id   AF-A0A8T3R3V2-F1
#
_cell.length_a   1.000
_cell.length_b   1.000
_cell.length_c   1.000
_cell.angle_alpha   90.00
_cell.angle_beta   90.00
_cell.angle_gamma   90.00
#
_symmetry.space_group_name_H-M   'P 1'
#
loop_
_entity.id
_entity.type
_entity.pdbx_description
1 polymer ?
#
loop_
_entity_poly.entity_id
_entity_poly.type
_entity_poly.pdbx_seq_one_letter_code
_entity_poly.pdbx_strand_id
1 'polypeptide(L)'
;MDQAAVREHAQTHCDALLAGDVDAAAAELSEELRSNIGPLLAQLPLPLTEATVESIEQGGTAFICVLRLVGESEEIRLQTRWKERDGRPTIVEASRISDATPEVGAAVPGSEEAEEDSGAG
;
A
#
# COMPACT_ATOMS: atom_id res chain seq x y z
N MET A 1 -19.55 -6.52 -6.23
CA MET A 1 -18.75 -6.04 -5.08
C MET A 1 -18.69 -4.52 -5.12
N ASP A 2 -18.84 -3.88 -3.97
CA ASP A 2 -18.74 -2.42 -3.82
C ASP A 2 -17.61 -2.03 -2.85
N GLN A 3 -17.32 -0.72 -2.78
CA GLN A 3 -16.23 -0.19 -1.95
C GLN A 3 -16.48 -0.38 -0.45
N ALA A 4 -17.73 -0.41 0.00
CA ALA A 4 -18.07 -0.56 1.41
C ALA A 4 -17.74 -1.97 1.90
N ALA A 5 -18.14 -2.99 1.14
CA ALA A 5 -17.79 -4.38 1.40
C ALA A 5 -16.27 -4.57 1.39
N VAL A 6 -15.55 -4.01 0.41
CA VAL A 6 -14.08 -4.09 0.37
C VAL A 6 -13.44 -3.44 1.61
N ARG A 7 -13.98 -2.31 2.07
CA ARG A 7 -13.48 -1.63 3.29
C ARG A 7 -13.65 -2.49 4.54
N GLU A 8 -14.82 -3.09 4.71
CA GLU A 8 -15.11 -3.97 5.86
C GLU A 8 -14.18 -5.18 5.89
N HIS A 9 -13.99 -5.84 4.75
CA HIS A 9 -13.10 -6.99 4.63
C HIS A 9 -11.61 -6.61 4.78
N ALA A 10 -11.20 -5.46 4.24
CA ALA A 10 -9.84 -4.94 4.42
C ALA A 10 -9.57 -4.62 5.90
N GLN A 11 -10.54 -4.04 6.61
CA GLN A 11 -10.41 -3.78 8.04
C GLN A 11 -10.31 -5.10 8.83
N THR A 12 -11.15 -6.08 8.52
CA THR A 12 -11.10 -7.42 9.13
C THR A 12 -9.73 -8.06 8.94
N HIS A 13 -9.13 -7.93 7.75
CA HIS A 13 -7.78 -8.41 7.47
C HIS A 13 -6.72 -7.68 8.33
N CYS A 14 -6.79 -6.35 8.44
CA CYS A 14 -5.89 -5.57 9.31
C CYS A 14 -6.02 -5.98 10.79
N ASP A 15 -7.24 -6.14 11.28
CA ASP A 15 -7.51 -6.51 12.67
C ASP A 15 -6.96 -7.91 12.99
N ALA A 16 -7.10 -8.86 12.06
CA ALA A 16 -6.54 -10.20 12.20
C ALA A 16 -5.00 -10.19 12.23
N LEU A 17 -4.37 -9.40 11.34
CA LEU A 17 -2.91 -9.25 11.34
C LEU A 17 -2.40 -8.61 12.64
N LEU A 18 -3.11 -7.61 13.17
CA LEU A 18 -2.80 -6.97 14.45
C LEU A 18 -2.93 -7.92 15.64
N ALA A 19 -3.94 -8.79 15.62
CA ALA A 19 -4.13 -9.81 16.63
C ALA A 19 -3.10 -10.95 16.55
N GLY A 20 -2.28 -10.99 15.49
CA GLY A 20 -1.40 -12.12 15.19
C GLY A 20 -2.15 -13.38 14.75
N ASP A 21 -3.43 -13.24 14.38
CA ASP A 21 -4.27 -14.34 13.90
C ASP A 21 -4.05 -14.54 12.39
N VAL A 22 -2.99 -15.29 12.09
CA VAL A 22 -2.57 -15.58 10.71
C VAL A 22 -3.64 -16.36 9.94
N ASP A 23 -4.39 -17.25 10.61
CA ASP A 23 -5.43 -18.05 9.97
C ASP A 23 -6.61 -17.17 9.57
N ALA A 24 -7.05 -16.26 10.45
CA ALA A 24 -8.09 -15.29 10.13
C ALA A 24 -7.64 -14.31 9.03
N ALA A 25 -6.38 -13.83 9.07
CA ALA A 25 -5.85 -12.97 8.02
C ALA A 25 -5.79 -13.69 6.67
N ALA A 26 -5.39 -14.98 6.66
CA ALA A 26 -5.33 -15.81 5.47
C ALA A 26 -6.71 -16.14 4.88
N ALA A 27 -7.78 -16.09 5.68
CA ALA A 27 -9.15 -16.37 5.24
C ALA A 27 -9.67 -15.35 4.20
N GLU A 28 -9.10 -14.14 4.16
CA GLU A 28 -9.40 -13.11 3.16
C GLU A 28 -8.65 -13.30 1.84
N LEU A 29 -7.64 -14.17 1.81
CA LEU A 29 -6.82 -14.44 0.62
C LEU A 29 -7.47 -15.51 -0.27
N SER A 30 -7.23 -15.44 -1.57
CA SER A 30 -7.57 -16.52 -2.50
C SER A 30 -6.69 -17.74 -2.27
N GLU A 31 -7.14 -18.92 -2.69
CA GLU A 31 -6.41 -20.18 -2.52
C GLU A 31 -5.02 -20.13 -3.18
N GLU A 32 -4.92 -19.50 -4.35
CA GLU A 32 -3.66 -19.34 -5.08
C GLU A 32 -2.67 -18.46 -4.32
N LEU A 33 -3.14 -17.39 -3.68
CA LEU A 33 -2.32 -16.50 -2.87
C LEU A 33 -1.92 -17.15 -1.54
N ARG A 34 -2.83 -17.89 -0.90
CA ARG A 34 -2.51 -18.68 0.32
C ARG A 34 -1.40 -19.69 0.08
N SER A 35 -1.45 -20.37 -1.07
CA SER A 35 -0.44 -21.37 -1.45
C SER A 35 0.97 -20.78 -1.58
N ASN A 36 1.08 -19.48 -1.84
CA ASN A 36 2.35 -18.76 -2.00
C ASN A 36 2.53 -17.64 -0.97
N ILE A 37 1.90 -17.77 0.21
CA ILE A 37 1.87 -16.70 1.23
C ILE A 37 3.21 -16.51 1.96
N GLY A 38 4.05 -17.55 2.02
CA GLY A 38 5.32 -17.54 2.77
C GLY A 38 6.23 -16.36 2.42
N PRO A 39 6.55 -16.13 1.13
CA PRO A 39 7.32 -14.98 0.69
C PRO A 39 6.69 -13.62 1.04
N LEU A 40 5.36 -13.52 1.10
CA LEU A 40 4.66 -12.30 1.51
C LEU A 40 4.83 -12.06 3.01
N LEU A 41 4.58 -13.09 3.83
CA LEU A 41 4.73 -13.02 5.30
C LEU A 41 6.16 -12.65 5.71
N ALA A 42 7.17 -13.17 5.00
CA ALA A 42 8.57 -12.86 5.25
C ALA A 42 8.93 -11.38 5.01
N GLN A 43 8.07 -10.62 4.33
CA GLN A 43 8.25 -9.20 4.07
C GLN A 43 7.41 -8.31 4.99
N LEU A 44 6.51 -8.89 5.80
CA LEU A 44 5.67 -8.14 6.72
C LEU A 44 6.45 -7.81 7.99
N PRO A 45 6.23 -6.62 8.58
CA PRO A 45 6.95 -6.18 9.78
C PRO A 45 6.33 -6.79 11.04
N LEU A 46 6.32 -8.11 11.16
CA LEU A 46 5.69 -8.81 12.29
C LEU A 46 6.60 -8.81 13.55
N PRO A 47 6.03 -8.70 14.76
CA PRO A 47 4.60 -8.48 15.06
C PRO A 47 4.17 -7.06 14.70
N LEU A 48 2.91 -6.90 14.25
CA LEU A 48 2.35 -5.58 13.98
C LEU A 48 1.98 -4.87 15.28
N THR A 49 2.22 -3.56 15.31
CA THR A 49 1.75 -2.62 16.34
C THR A 49 0.64 -1.72 15.80
N GLU A 50 0.58 -1.50 14.48
CA GLU A 50 -0.47 -0.76 13.81
C GLU A 50 -0.79 -1.38 12.44
N ALA A 51 -2.07 -1.43 12.06
CA ALA A 51 -2.51 -1.79 10.73
C ALA A 51 -3.73 -0.94 10.35
N THR A 52 -3.63 -0.20 9.25
CA THR A 52 -4.67 0.72 8.80
C THR A 52 -4.92 0.62 7.31
N VAL A 53 -6.17 0.82 6.90
CA VAL A 53 -6.53 0.94 5.49
C VAL A 53 -6.32 2.40 5.07
N GLU A 54 -5.29 2.68 4.27
CA GLU A 54 -4.97 4.05 3.82
C GLU A 54 -5.88 4.51 2.68
N SER A 55 -6.06 3.66 1.66
CA SER A 55 -6.85 4.01 0.48
C SER A 55 -7.55 2.78 -0.10
N ILE A 56 -8.67 3.04 -0.78
CA ILE A 56 -9.41 2.03 -1.55
C ILE A 56 -9.87 2.69 -2.84
N GLU A 57 -9.36 2.20 -3.96
CA GLU A 57 -9.64 2.71 -5.30
C GLU A 57 -10.22 1.61 -6.18
N GLN A 58 -11.17 1.96 -7.04
CA GLN A 58 -11.71 1.03 -8.02
C GLN A 58 -10.79 1.00 -9.26
N GLY A 59 -10.18 -0.16 -9.52
CA GLY A 59 -9.32 -0.41 -10.67
C GLY A 59 -9.98 -1.39 -11.64
N GLY A 60 -10.73 -0.87 -12.62
CA GLY A 60 -11.45 -1.71 -13.59
C GLY A 60 -12.49 -2.61 -12.92
N THR A 61 -12.27 -3.93 -12.95
CA THR A 61 -13.16 -4.94 -12.33
C THR A 61 -12.72 -5.37 -10.92
N ALA A 62 -11.68 -4.74 -10.38
CA ALA A 62 -11.14 -5.02 -9.07
C ALA A 62 -11.12 -3.75 -8.20
N PHE A 63 -10.89 -3.92 -6.91
CA PHE A 63 -10.50 -2.83 -6.03
C PHE A 63 -9.03 -2.97 -5.64
N ILE A 64 -8.35 -1.85 -5.53
CA ILE A 64 -6.97 -1.75 -5.05
C ILE A 64 -7.02 -1.07 -3.69
N CYS A 65 -6.51 -1.75 -2.67
CA CYS A 65 -6.43 -1.19 -1.32
C CYS A 65 -4.98 -1.07 -0.91
N VAL A 66 -4.60 0.09 -0.38
CA VAL A 66 -3.29 0.29 0.24
C VAL A 66 -3.47 0.18 1.74
N LEU A 67 -2.69 -0.71 2.36
CA LEU A 67 -2.64 -0.92 3.79
C LEU A 67 -1.32 -0.37 4.32
N ARG A 68 -1.36 0.38 5.41
CA ARG A 68 -0.18 0.77 6.18
C ARG A 68 -0.02 -0.17 7.35
N LEU A 69 1.11 -0.84 7.40
CA LEU A 69 1.44 -1.84 8.42
C LEU A 69 2.70 -1.38 9.16
N VAL A 70 2.60 -1.22 10.46
CA VAL A 70 3.71 -0.78 11.33
C VAL A 70 4.07 -1.93 12.25
N GLY A 71 5.32 -2.35 12.20
CA GLY A 71 5.89 -3.28 13.17
C GLY A 71 6.80 -2.59 14.17
N GLU A 72 7.51 -3.38 14.96
CA GLU A 72 8.47 -2.85 15.93
C GLU A 72 9.70 -2.19 15.27
N SER A 73 10.10 -2.68 14.09
CA SER A 73 11.36 -2.29 13.44
C SER A 73 11.20 -1.45 12.18
N GLU A 74 10.08 -1.59 11.48
CA GLU A 74 9.84 -0.89 10.22
C GLU A 74 8.35 -0.65 9.98
N GLU A 75 8.07 0.27 9.07
CA GLU A 75 6.76 0.53 8.52
C GLU A 75 6.78 0.17 7.03
N ILE A 76 5.71 -0.48 6.56
CA ILE A 76 5.54 -0.82 5.16
C ILE A 76 4.17 -0.41 4.65
N ARG A 77 4.10 -0.18 3.34
CA ARG A 77 2.84 -0.11 2.60
C ARG A 77 2.63 -1.38 1.79
N LEU A 78 1.45 -1.97 1.92
CA LEU A 78 1.04 -3.16 1.20
C LEU A 78 -0.12 -2.82 0.28
N GLN A 79 0.10 -2.95 -1.03
CA GLN A 79 -0.97 -2.85 -2.01
C GLN A 79 -1.63 -4.23 -2.16
N THR A 80 -2.94 -4.29 -2.04
CA THR A 80 -3.74 -5.51 -2.19
C THR A 80 -4.77 -5.34 -3.29
N ARG A 81 -4.94 -6.37 -4.12
CA ARG A 81 -5.94 -6.40 -5.19
C ARG A 81 -7.08 -7.31 -4.79
N TRP A 82 -8.29 -6.76 -4.81
CA TRP A 82 -9.52 -7.40 -4.39
C TRP A 82 -10.41 -7.70 -5.58
N LYS A 83 -10.89 -8.95 -5.66
CA LYS A 83 -11.92 -9.37 -6.62
C LYS A 83 -13.04 -10.07 -5.87
N GLU A 84 -14.22 -10.09 -6.48
CA GLU A 84 -15.30 -10.94 -6.02
C GLU A 84 -14.98 -12.40 -6.37
N ARG A 85 -14.98 -13.27 -5.37
CA ARG A 85 -14.87 -14.72 -5.50
C ARG A 85 -15.96 -15.33 -4.64
N ASP A 86 -16.74 -16.25 -5.20
CA ASP A 86 -17.82 -16.93 -4.47
C ASP A 86 -18.78 -15.98 -3.72
N GLY A 87 -19.04 -14.80 -4.31
CA GLY A 87 -19.92 -13.78 -3.75
C GLY A 87 -19.32 -12.93 -2.61
N ARG A 88 -18.03 -13.07 -2.31
CA ARG A 88 -17.33 -12.27 -1.29
C ARG A 88 -16.11 -11.52 -1.85
N PRO A 89 -15.75 -10.36 -1.27
CA PRO A 89 -14.43 -9.76 -1.48
C PRO A 89 -13.32 -10.76 -1.12
N THR A 90 -12.30 -10.84 -1.95
CA THR A 90 -11.15 -11.73 -1.74
C THR A 90 -9.88 -11.10 -2.30
N ILE A 91 -8.83 -11.09 -1.50
CA ILE A 91 -7.49 -10.64 -1.90
C ILE A 91 -6.91 -11.69 -2.84
N VAL A 92 -6.69 -11.30 -4.09
CA VAL A 92 -6.13 -12.18 -5.12
C VAL A 92 -4.67 -11.88 -5.41
N GLU A 93 -4.18 -10.70 -5.03
CA GLU A 93 -2.76 -10.33 -5.08
C GLU A 93 -2.42 -9.38 -3.93
N ALA A 94 -1.18 -9.44 -3.47
CA ALA A 94 -0.60 -8.51 -2.51
C ALA A 94 0.86 -8.26 -2.85
N SER A 95 1.29 -6.99 -2.78
CA SER A 95 2.66 -6.58 -3.06
C SER A 95 3.06 -5.40 -2.18
N ARG A 96 4.25 -5.47 -1.58
CA ARG A 96 4.84 -4.31 -0.90
C ARG A 96 5.10 -3.22 -1.94
N ILE A 97 4.68 -2.00 -1.64
CA ILE A 97 5.03 -0.83 -2.45
C ILE A 97 6.08 -0.03 -1.68
N SER A 98 7.14 0.36 -2.37
CA SER A 98 8.14 1.26 -1.81
C SER A 98 7.60 2.68 -1.91
N ASP A 99 7.81 3.48 -0.86
CA ASP A 99 7.74 4.93 -0.97
C ASP A 99 8.92 5.40 -1.82
N ALA A 100 8.79 5.31 -3.14
CA ALA A 100 9.58 6.14 -4.02
C ALA A 100 9.03 7.56 -3.84
N THR A 101 9.51 8.27 -2.81
CA THR A 101 9.50 9.73 -2.81
C THR A 101 10.02 10.15 -4.18
N PRO A 102 9.25 10.88 -5.02
CA PRO A 102 9.90 11.55 -6.14
C PRO A 102 10.93 12.46 -5.49
N GLU A 103 12.22 12.15 -5.63
CA GLU A 103 13.27 13.12 -5.38
C GLU A 103 12.91 14.31 -6.26
N VAL A 104 12.33 15.33 -5.63
CA VAL A 104 12.11 16.62 -6.24
C VAL A 104 13.52 17.14 -6.47
N GLY A 105 14.04 16.87 -7.67
CA GLY A 105 15.13 17.60 -8.28
C GLY A 105 14.68 19.04 -8.51
N ALA A 106 14.50 19.78 -7.42
CA ALA A 106 14.48 21.23 -7.39
C ALA A 106 15.89 21.72 -7.69
N ALA A 107 16.31 21.60 -8.95
CA ALA A 107 17.33 22.46 -9.50
C ALA A 107 16.62 23.74 -9.97
N VAL A 108 16.65 24.72 -9.08
CA VAL A 108 16.34 26.13 -9.29
C VAL A 108 16.89 26.58 -10.66
N PRO A 109 16.09 27.20 -11.56
CA PRO A 109 16.69 28.01 -12.62
C PRO A 109 17.31 29.23 -11.93
N GLY A 110 18.63 29.17 -11.76
CA GLY A 110 19.45 30.30 -11.34
C GLY A 110 19.12 31.49 -12.22
N SER A 111 18.71 32.56 -11.55
CA SER A 111 18.54 33.88 -12.11
C SER A 111 19.92 34.37 -12.51
N GLU A 112 20.25 34.34 -13.80
CA GLU A 112 21.39 35.12 -14.29
C GLU A 112 20.92 36.55 -14.50
N GLU A 113 21.57 37.40 -13.71
CA GLU A 113 21.33 38.81 -13.50
C GLU A 113 21.48 39.58 -14.81
N ALA A 114 20.43 40.31 -15.18
CA ALA A 114 20.58 41.48 -16.02
C ALA A 114 21.09 42.61 -15.12
N GLU A 115 22.40 42.82 -15.06
CA GLU A 115 22.98 44.07 -14.57
C GLU A 115 23.19 45.05 -15.73
N GLU A 116 22.82 46.28 -15.43
CA GLU A 116 22.68 47.45 -16.29
C GLU A 116 24.01 48.03 -16.80
N ASP A 117 23.93 48.52 -18.04
CA ASP A 117 24.42 49.83 -18.52
C ASP A 117 25.54 50.55 -17.73
N SER A 118 26.72 50.72 -18.36
CA SER A 118 27.35 52.05 -18.60
C SER A 118 28.83 51.96 -19.03
N GLY A 119 29.17 52.61 -20.16
CA GLY A 119 30.31 53.56 -20.18
C GLY A 119 31.60 53.25 -20.98
N ALA A 120 31.72 53.97 -22.10
CA ALA A 120 32.90 54.71 -22.60
C ALA A 120 34.08 53.99 -23.30
N GLY A 121 34.33 54.44 -24.54
CA GLY A 121 35.54 54.25 -25.35
C GLY A 121 35.40 54.84 -26.74
#